data_AF-A0A2E8JXA8-F1
#
_entry.id   AF-A0A2E8JXA8-F1
#
_cell.length_a   1.000
_cell.length_b   1.000
_cell.length_c   1.000
_cell.angle_alpha   90.00
_cell.angle_beta   90.00
_cell.angle_gamma   90.00
#
_symmetry.space_group_name_H-M   'P 1'
#
loop_
_entity.id
_entity.type
_entity.pdbx_description
1 polymer ?
#
loop_
_entity_poly.entity_id
_entity_poly.type
_entity_poly.pdbx_seq_one_letter_code
_entity_poly.pdbx_strand_id
1 'polypeptide(L)'
;MAKPFKTPSPFTGRASSFMPPSLPRRMHGSTRRPGMRHRSSIQLASTLVIATLLVGCVKQNRVDTLEDWRAYGDAVPVDSTVHIAALGAMNGETTAIEGWVEGVCMKKGCWMKVREGDDEVLVRFRDYGFFVPRNARGRRTVLEGVPIVRVFDVEQRRHLASDAGASEAEIAAITEPETQVVFMANGVWIQGGGLDDPYAPPVPEGPCPLDEEPKVSEDQ
;
A
#
# COMPACT_ATOMS: atom_id res chain seq x y z
N MET A 1 -46.76 3.60 -18.39
CA MET A 1 -46.28 3.46 -19.79
C MET A 1 -44.98 2.68 -19.76
N ALA A 2 -45.05 1.38 -20.01
CA ALA A 2 -43.94 0.44 -19.90
C ALA A 2 -43.11 0.41 -21.19
N LYS A 3 -41.77 0.45 -21.07
CA LYS A 3 -40.83 0.30 -22.21
C LYS A 3 -40.49 -1.19 -22.40
N PRO A 4 -40.37 -1.68 -23.64
CA PRO A 4 -40.18 -3.11 -23.90
C PRO A 4 -38.73 -3.57 -23.67
N PHE A 5 -38.62 -4.75 -23.05
CA PHE A 5 -37.41 -5.56 -22.90
C PHE A 5 -36.90 -6.02 -24.27
N LYS A 6 -35.58 -5.90 -24.50
CA LYS A 6 -34.89 -6.43 -25.69
C LYS A 6 -34.02 -7.61 -25.25
N THR A 7 -34.28 -8.78 -25.82
CA THR A 7 -33.60 -10.06 -25.59
C THR A 7 -32.18 -10.09 -26.18
N PRO A 8 -31.23 -10.85 -25.61
CA PRO A 8 -29.93 -11.09 -26.23
C PRO A 8 -29.95 -12.27 -27.22
N SER A 9 -29.14 -12.16 -28.28
CA SER A 9 -28.90 -13.19 -29.30
C SER A 9 -27.66 -14.03 -28.95
N PRO A 10 -27.62 -15.34 -29.26
CA PRO A 10 -26.46 -16.18 -28.95
C PRO A 10 -25.38 -16.07 -30.03
N PHE A 11 -24.15 -15.71 -29.64
CA PHE A 11 -22.98 -15.80 -30.51
C PHE A 11 -22.22 -17.10 -30.21
N THR A 12 -22.37 -18.05 -31.12
CA THR A 12 -21.58 -19.29 -31.20
C THR A 12 -20.31 -19.05 -32.02
N GLY A 13 -19.19 -19.63 -31.56
CA GLY A 13 -17.99 -19.84 -32.37
C GLY A 13 -16.72 -19.35 -31.68
N ARG A 14 -15.56 -20.00 -31.80
CA ARG A 14 -15.18 -21.26 -32.46
C ARG A 14 -13.81 -21.58 -31.86
N ALA A 15 -13.64 -22.77 -31.29
CA ALA A 15 -12.32 -23.26 -30.90
C ALA A 15 -11.48 -23.49 -32.17
N SER A 16 -10.23 -23.03 -32.18
CA SER A 16 -9.26 -23.45 -33.18
C SER A 16 -7.90 -23.58 -32.51
N SER A 17 -7.62 -24.85 -32.20
CA SER A 17 -6.34 -25.41 -31.84
C SER A 17 -5.33 -25.17 -32.96
N PHE A 18 -4.20 -24.54 -32.66
CA PHE A 18 -3.01 -24.57 -33.51
C PHE A 18 -1.77 -24.81 -32.66
N MET A 19 -1.09 -25.89 -33.00
CA MET A 19 0.13 -26.49 -32.44
C MET A 19 0.73 -27.28 -33.61
N PRO A 20 2.04 -27.60 -33.67
CA PRO A 20 3.28 -26.95 -33.29
C PRO A 20 4.18 -26.74 -34.57
N PRO A 21 5.52 -26.57 -34.49
CA PRO A 21 6.38 -27.76 -34.47
C PRO A 21 7.64 -27.68 -33.58
N SER A 22 8.03 -28.88 -33.16
CA SER A 22 9.18 -29.31 -32.39
C SER A 22 10.54 -29.07 -33.08
N LEU A 23 11.47 -28.47 -32.33
CA LEU A 23 12.88 -28.30 -32.71
C LEU A 23 13.71 -29.58 -32.47
N PRO A 24 14.72 -29.88 -33.31
CA PRO A 24 15.52 -31.10 -33.21
C PRO A 24 16.59 -31.04 -32.11
N ARG A 25 16.78 -32.21 -31.47
CA ARG A 25 17.85 -32.56 -30.53
C ARG A 25 19.25 -32.29 -31.10
N ARG A 26 20.04 -31.48 -30.39
CA ARG A 26 21.47 -31.29 -30.64
C ARG A 26 22.26 -32.47 -30.07
N MET A 27 22.90 -33.25 -30.94
CA MET A 27 23.76 -34.38 -30.56
C MET A 27 25.04 -33.91 -29.85
N HIS A 28 25.43 -34.65 -28.81
CA HIS A 28 26.68 -34.47 -28.08
C HIS A 28 27.84 -35.14 -28.82
N GLY A 29 28.76 -34.33 -29.35
CA GLY A 29 30.06 -34.77 -29.85
C GLY A 29 31.09 -34.77 -28.73
N SER A 30 31.29 -35.94 -28.10
CA SER A 30 32.41 -36.22 -27.20
C SER A 30 33.67 -36.44 -28.04
N THR A 31 34.67 -35.57 -27.92
CA THR A 31 36.03 -35.87 -28.39
C THR A 31 36.98 -35.82 -27.20
N ARG A 32 37.49 -36.99 -26.84
CA ARG A 32 38.59 -37.16 -25.88
C ARG A 32 39.88 -36.63 -26.52
N ARG A 33 40.63 -35.79 -25.81
CA ARG A 33 42.03 -35.51 -26.12
C ARG A 33 42.93 -36.16 -25.05
N PRO A 34 44.00 -36.87 -25.44
CA PRO A 34 44.91 -37.52 -24.51
C PRO A 34 45.89 -36.50 -23.91
N GLY A 35 46.33 -36.80 -22.69
CA GLY A 35 47.16 -35.91 -21.88
C GLY A 35 48.61 -35.77 -22.34
N MET A 36 49.37 -34.95 -21.62
CA MET A 36 50.38 -35.39 -20.64
C MET A 36 51.39 -34.28 -20.38
N ARG A 37 51.93 -34.27 -19.15
CA ARG A 37 53.21 -33.68 -18.70
C ARG A 37 53.23 -32.16 -18.54
N HIS A 38 54.02 -31.56 -17.65
CA HIS A 38 54.58 -31.84 -16.32
C HIS A 38 55.36 -30.55 -15.99
N ARG A 39 55.64 -30.32 -14.69
CA ARG A 39 56.61 -29.33 -14.15
C ARG A 39 56.09 -27.89 -14.13
N SER A 40 56.44 -27.05 -13.17
CA SER A 40 57.03 -27.21 -11.84
C SER A 40 56.83 -25.86 -11.15
N SER A 41 56.75 -25.94 -9.84
CA SER A 41 56.74 -24.91 -8.81
C SER A 41 57.62 -23.66 -9.05
N ILE A 42 57.16 -22.53 -8.47
CA ILE A 42 57.94 -21.35 -8.01
C ILE A 42 58.26 -20.36 -9.15
N GLN A 43 57.77 -19.12 -9.16
CA GLN A 43 58.27 -18.03 -8.31
C GLN A 43 57.21 -16.96 -8.01
N LEU A 44 57.24 -16.52 -6.75
CA LEU A 44 56.64 -15.30 -6.22
C LEU A 44 57.19 -14.08 -6.96
N ALA A 45 56.32 -13.27 -7.54
CA ALA A 45 56.63 -11.90 -7.93
C ALA A 45 55.53 -10.99 -7.40
N SER A 46 55.83 -10.38 -6.26
CA SER A 46 55.09 -9.29 -5.65
C SER A 46 55.00 -8.10 -6.62
N THR A 47 53.87 -7.93 -7.29
CA THR A 47 53.43 -6.62 -7.78
C THR A 47 52.22 -6.21 -6.96
N LEU A 48 52.50 -5.41 -5.94
CA LEU A 48 51.54 -4.67 -5.15
C LEU A 48 50.84 -3.65 -6.07
N VAL A 49 49.79 -4.09 -6.78
CA VAL A 49 48.85 -3.18 -7.45
C VAL A 49 47.89 -2.69 -6.38
N ILE A 50 48.22 -1.56 -5.77
CA ILE A 50 47.29 -0.79 -4.94
C ILE A 50 46.24 -0.22 -5.90
N ALA A 51 45.22 -1.03 -6.20
CA ALA A 51 43.99 -0.56 -6.78
C ALA A 51 43.23 0.15 -5.66
N THR A 52 43.45 1.45 -5.54
CA THR A 52 42.59 2.38 -4.80
C THR A 52 41.20 2.37 -5.43
N LEU A 53 40.41 1.35 -5.09
CA LEU A 53 38.97 1.35 -5.25
C LEU A 53 38.42 2.41 -4.28
N LEU A 54 38.31 3.62 -4.79
CA LEU A 54 37.35 4.60 -4.30
C LEU A 54 35.97 3.92 -4.44
N VAL A 55 35.56 3.23 -3.38
CA VAL A 55 34.15 2.89 -3.17
C VAL A 55 33.46 4.23 -2.95
N GLY A 56 33.07 4.85 -4.05
CA GLY A 56 32.11 5.94 -4.01
C GLY A 56 30.90 5.39 -3.28
N CYS A 57 30.51 6.05 -2.18
CA CYS A 57 29.17 5.89 -1.65
C CYS A 57 28.21 6.26 -2.77
N VAL A 58 27.73 5.24 -3.50
CA VAL A 58 26.47 5.35 -4.22
C VAL A 58 25.44 5.54 -3.12
N LYS A 59 25.10 6.80 -2.82
CA LYS A 59 23.80 7.12 -2.25
C LYS A 59 22.81 6.63 -3.29
N GLN A 60 22.36 5.39 -3.13
CA GLN A 60 21.26 4.83 -3.89
C GLN A 60 20.07 5.74 -3.59
N ASN A 61 19.80 6.68 -4.49
CA ASN A 61 18.56 7.44 -4.46
C ASN A 61 17.44 6.40 -4.54
N ARG A 62 16.66 6.29 -3.48
CA ARG A 62 15.61 5.30 -3.26
C ARG A 62 14.36 5.60 -4.12
N VAL A 63 14.54 6.12 -5.34
CA VAL A 63 13.50 6.72 -6.17
C VAL A 63 13.36 6.04 -7.55
N ASP A 64 14.14 4.99 -7.84
CA ASP A 64 14.04 4.25 -9.11
C ASP A 64 13.16 2.98 -9.03
N THR A 65 12.47 2.73 -7.91
CA THR A 65 11.56 1.55 -7.75
C THR A 65 10.09 1.94 -7.56
N LEU A 66 9.68 3.11 -8.07
CA LEU A 66 8.28 3.57 -8.01
C LEU A 66 7.41 3.05 -9.17
N GLU A 67 7.94 2.23 -10.08
CA GLU A 67 7.15 1.70 -11.23
C GLU A 67 5.89 0.93 -10.81
N ASP A 68 5.85 0.44 -9.56
CA ASP A 68 4.71 -0.26 -8.98
C ASP A 68 3.93 0.55 -7.94
N TRP A 69 4.12 1.87 -7.83
CA TRP A 69 3.41 2.68 -6.81
C TRP A 69 2.36 3.60 -7.45
N ARG A 70 1.21 3.71 -6.79
CA ARG A 70 0.11 4.60 -7.19
C ARG A 70 -0.10 5.70 -6.16
N ALA A 71 -0.17 6.94 -6.63
CA ALA A 71 -0.49 8.12 -5.84
C ALA A 71 -2.01 8.30 -5.71
N TYR A 72 -2.44 8.73 -4.52
CA TYR A 72 -3.80 9.16 -4.20
C TYR A 72 -3.75 10.45 -3.38
N GLY A 73 -4.68 11.37 -3.63
CA GLY A 73 -4.63 12.71 -3.04
C GLY A 73 -3.41 13.49 -3.53
N ASP A 74 -2.86 14.34 -2.67
CA ASP A 74 -1.70 15.19 -2.96
C ASP A 74 -0.38 14.48 -2.64
N ALA A 75 -0.26 13.21 -3.01
CA ALA A 75 0.90 12.39 -2.65
C ALA A 75 2.18 12.96 -3.29
N VAL A 76 3.13 13.33 -2.42
CA VAL A 76 4.46 13.82 -2.82
C VAL A 76 5.53 12.79 -2.46
N PRO A 77 6.70 12.78 -3.14
CA PRO A 77 7.84 11.99 -2.70
C PRO A 77 8.25 12.37 -1.27
N VAL A 78 8.59 11.36 -0.47
CA VAL A 78 8.97 11.51 0.94
C VAL A 78 10.43 11.10 1.11
N ASP A 79 11.24 11.97 1.72
CA ASP A 79 12.67 11.71 1.96
C ASP A 79 12.91 10.73 3.13
N SER A 80 12.08 10.82 4.18
CA SER A 80 12.18 10.00 5.38
C SER A 80 10.83 9.80 6.05
N THR A 81 10.67 8.68 6.75
CA THR A 81 9.48 8.35 7.53
C THR A 81 9.82 8.22 9.02
N VAL A 82 8.83 8.46 9.86
CA VAL A 82 8.88 8.19 11.30
C VAL A 82 8.14 6.89 11.63
N HIS A 83 8.44 6.32 12.78
CA HIS A 83 7.74 5.15 13.29
C HIS A 83 6.33 5.53 13.80
N ILE A 84 5.36 4.64 13.59
CA ILE A 84 3.97 4.83 14.02
C ILE A 84 3.88 5.01 15.54
N ALA A 85 4.69 4.26 16.31
CA ALA A 85 4.80 4.39 17.76
C ALA A 85 5.15 5.82 18.24
N ALA A 86 5.83 6.62 17.41
CA ALA A 86 6.27 7.96 17.76
C ALA A 86 5.20 9.04 17.52
N LEU A 87 4.09 8.73 16.83
CA LEU A 87 3.11 9.74 16.39
C LEU A 87 2.44 10.51 17.54
N GLY A 88 2.30 9.90 18.71
CA GLY A 88 1.75 10.58 19.89
C GLY A 88 2.56 11.81 20.32
N ALA A 89 3.86 11.84 20.02
CA ALA A 89 4.74 12.97 20.33
C ALA A 89 4.78 14.03 19.22
N MET A 90 4.17 13.78 18.05
CA MET A 90 4.25 14.64 16.85
C MET A 90 2.95 15.40 16.56
N ASN A 91 2.07 15.55 17.57
CA ASN A 91 0.73 16.10 17.39
C ASN A 91 0.75 17.48 16.68
N GLY A 92 0.12 17.57 15.52
CA GLY A 92 0.05 18.80 14.72
C GLY A 92 1.22 19.05 13.77
N GLU A 93 2.28 18.23 13.81
CA GLU A 93 3.44 18.37 12.94
C GLU A 93 3.27 17.60 11.63
N THR A 94 3.72 18.19 10.51
CA THR A 94 3.76 17.47 9.24
C THR A 94 4.85 16.41 9.30
N THR A 95 4.47 15.17 9.05
CA THR A 95 5.36 14.02 9.07
C THR A 95 4.93 13.00 8.02
N ALA A 96 5.75 11.99 7.82
CA ALA A 96 5.42 10.88 6.94
C ALA A 96 5.64 9.55 7.65
N ILE A 97 4.77 8.58 7.38
CA ILE A 97 4.90 7.23 7.91
C ILE A 97 4.88 6.22 6.77
N GLU A 98 5.39 5.04 7.07
CA GLU A 98 5.36 3.88 6.19
C GLU A 98 4.79 2.69 6.95
N GLY A 99 4.06 1.82 6.26
CA GLY A 99 3.54 0.61 6.85
C GLY A 99 2.76 -0.26 5.86
N TRP A 100 1.93 -1.13 6.42
CA TRP A 100 1.06 -2.04 5.68
C TRP A 100 -0.40 -1.68 5.92
N VAL A 101 -1.19 -1.64 4.85
CA VAL A 101 -2.63 -1.40 4.95
C VAL A 101 -3.29 -2.63 5.56
N GLU A 102 -3.64 -2.55 6.84
CA GLU A 102 -4.34 -3.60 7.59
C GLU A 102 -5.83 -3.63 7.23
N GLY A 103 -6.43 -2.44 7.18
CA GLY A 103 -7.86 -2.25 7.03
C GLY A 103 -8.17 -1.06 6.13
N VAL A 104 -9.32 -1.11 5.47
CA VAL A 104 -9.84 -0.03 4.62
C VAL A 104 -11.36 -0.02 4.83
N CYS A 105 -11.97 1.16 4.76
CA CYS A 105 -13.42 1.28 4.67
C CYS A 105 -13.94 0.53 3.42
N MET A 106 -14.73 -0.54 3.63
CA MET A 106 -15.23 -1.37 2.52
C MET A 106 -16.35 -0.68 1.72
N LYS A 107 -16.95 0.38 2.26
CA LYS A 107 -17.96 1.16 1.55
C LYS A 107 -17.33 2.08 0.50
N LYS A 108 -16.43 2.95 0.93
CA LYS A 108 -15.92 4.06 0.10
C LYS A 108 -14.40 4.14 0.01
N GLY A 109 -13.66 3.49 0.91
CA GLY A 109 -12.23 3.73 1.05
C GLY A 109 -11.91 5.11 1.61
N CYS A 110 -12.75 5.63 2.53
CA CYS A 110 -12.59 6.96 3.14
C CYS A 110 -11.68 7.01 4.37
N TRP A 111 -11.24 5.86 4.85
CA TRP A 111 -10.23 5.71 5.88
C TRP A 111 -9.51 4.38 5.65
N MET A 112 -8.32 4.26 6.23
CA MET A 112 -7.56 3.01 6.30
C MET A 112 -6.86 2.87 7.65
N LYS A 113 -6.53 1.64 8.03
CA LYS A 113 -5.66 1.32 9.17
C LYS A 113 -4.30 0.93 8.62
N VAL A 114 -3.24 1.55 9.12
CA VAL A 114 -1.86 1.27 8.71
C VAL A 114 -1.11 0.70 9.91
N ARG A 115 -0.46 -0.44 9.70
CA ARG A 115 0.32 -1.16 10.70
C ARG A 115 1.81 -1.11 10.39
N GLU A 116 2.60 -0.93 11.44
CA GLU A 116 4.05 -1.07 11.46
C GLU A 116 4.43 -1.90 12.70
N GLY A 117 4.84 -3.17 12.51
CA GLY A 117 5.08 -4.07 13.64
C GLY A 117 3.80 -4.33 14.44
N ASP A 118 3.84 -4.04 15.74
CA ASP A 118 2.69 -4.17 16.65
C ASP A 118 1.87 -2.87 16.73
N ASP A 119 2.34 -1.77 16.14
CA ASP A 119 1.70 -0.47 16.18
C ASP A 119 0.75 -0.28 15.00
N GLU A 120 -0.42 0.30 15.25
CA GLU A 120 -1.43 0.60 14.23
C GLU A 120 -1.94 2.03 14.41
N VAL A 121 -2.21 2.71 13.29
CA VAL A 121 -2.85 4.03 13.29
C VAL A 121 -4.03 4.09 12.33
N LEU A 122 -5.10 4.75 12.76
CA LEU A 122 -6.20 5.11 11.88
C LEU A 122 -5.76 6.29 11.01
N VAL A 123 -5.73 6.07 9.71
CA VAL A 123 -5.46 7.10 8.70
C VAL A 123 -6.78 7.57 8.10
N ARG A 124 -6.97 8.89 8.11
CA ARG A 124 -8.09 9.57 7.46
C ARG A 124 -7.56 10.60 6.48
N PHE A 125 -8.35 10.92 5.47
CA PHE A 125 -7.93 11.83 4.41
C PHE A 125 -8.42 13.24 4.71
N ARG A 126 -7.51 14.21 4.61
CA ARG A 126 -7.81 15.62 4.91
C ARG A 126 -9.01 16.08 4.06
N ASP A 127 -9.91 16.80 4.71
CA ASP A 127 -11.11 17.41 4.11
C ASP A 127 -12.02 16.44 3.36
N TYR A 128 -11.90 15.13 3.67
CA TYR A 128 -12.58 14.08 2.90
C TYR A 128 -12.27 14.18 1.39
N GLY A 129 -11.08 14.72 1.05
CA GLY A 129 -10.76 15.21 -0.28
C GLY A 129 -10.43 14.12 -1.30
N PHE A 130 -10.13 12.90 -0.84
CA PHE A 130 -9.89 11.75 -1.70
C PHE A 130 -10.17 10.43 -0.99
N PHE A 131 -10.28 9.38 -1.80
CA PHE A 131 -10.45 8.00 -1.34
C PHE A 131 -9.38 7.09 -1.91
N VAL A 132 -9.18 5.96 -1.25
CA VAL A 132 -8.24 4.93 -1.69
C VAL A 132 -8.99 3.68 -2.19
N PRO A 133 -8.34 2.82 -2.98
CA PRO A 133 -8.93 1.57 -3.43
C PRO A 133 -9.30 0.67 -2.26
N ARG A 134 -10.49 0.08 -2.32
CA ARG A 134 -11.00 -0.80 -1.27
C ARG A 134 -10.23 -2.12 -1.19
N ASN A 135 -9.61 -2.52 -2.30
CA ASN A 135 -8.76 -3.71 -2.38
C ASN A 135 -7.28 -3.43 -1.99
N ALA A 136 -6.99 -2.32 -1.32
CA ALA A 136 -5.63 -1.97 -0.89
C ALA A 136 -5.13 -2.74 0.35
N ARG A 137 -5.95 -3.58 0.99
CA ARG A 137 -5.52 -4.40 2.15
C ARG A 137 -4.30 -5.27 1.79
N GLY A 138 -3.34 -5.34 2.69
CA GLY A 138 -2.08 -6.06 2.52
C GLY A 138 -1.06 -5.38 1.61
N ARG A 139 -1.33 -4.15 1.13
CA ARG A 139 -0.35 -3.37 0.37
C ARG A 139 0.54 -2.55 1.28
N ARG A 140 1.79 -2.38 0.86
CA ARG A 140 2.69 -1.41 1.47
C ARG A 140 2.23 -0.01 1.10
N THR A 141 2.36 0.92 2.04
CA THR A 141 1.96 2.30 1.85
C THR A 141 2.95 3.28 2.48
N VAL A 142 3.11 4.43 1.85
CA VAL A 142 3.84 5.59 2.38
C VAL A 142 2.91 6.78 2.30
N LEU A 143 2.79 7.55 3.36
CA LEU A 143 1.82 8.63 3.45
C LEU A 143 2.38 9.81 4.22
N GLU A 144 2.02 11.00 3.78
CA GLU A 144 2.40 12.29 4.37
C GLU A 144 1.15 12.97 4.92
N GLY A 145 1.29 13.60 6.08
CA GLY A 145 0.17 14.22 6.76
C GLY A 145 0.51 14.66 8.17
N VAL A 146 -0.52 14.78 9.01
CA VAL A 146 -0.41 15.33 10.36
C VAL A 146 -1.10 14.38 11.35
N PRO A 147 -0.41 13.85 12.36
CA PRO A 147 -1.07 13.14 13.44
C PRO A 147 -1.80 14.13 14.35
N ILE A 148 -3.03 13.80 14.70
CA ILE A 148 -3.85 14.56 15.64
C ILE A 148 -4.39 13.63 16.72
N VAL A 149 -4.42 14.11 17.96
CA VAL A 149 -5.17 13.45 19.03
C VAL A 149 -6.64 13.80 18.88
N ARG A 150 -7.51 12.79 18.79
CA ARG A 150 -8.94 12.97 18.61
C ARG A 150 -9.73 12.04 19.52
N VAL A 151 -10.83 12.57 20.07
CA VAL A 151 -11.87 11.78 20.75
C VAL A 151 -12.90 11.35 19.71
N PHE A 152 -13.23 10.06 19.68
CA PHE A 152 -14.39 9.54 18.96
C PHE A 152 -15.46 9.14 19.96
N ASP A 153 -16.68 9.62 19.74
CA ASP A 153 -17.84 9.16 20.52
C ASP A 153 -18.26 7.74 20.12
N VAL A 154 -19.22 7.18 20.88
CA VAL A 154 -19.72 5.81 20.67
C VAL A 154 -20.32 5.63 19.26
N GLU A 155 -21.02 6.63 18.74
CA GLU A 155 -21.67 6.56 17.42
C GLU A 155 -20.61 6.53 16.31
N GLN A 156 -19.59 7.39 16.41
CA GLN A 156 -18.46 7.44 15.49
C GLN A 156 -17.64 6.15 15.49
N ARG A 157 -17.36 5.59 16.68
CA ARG A 157 -16.64 4.30 16.80
C ARG A 157 -17.44 3.15 16.19
N ARG A 158 -18.76 3.11 16.40
CA ARG A 158 -19.65 2.11 15.78
C ARG A 158 -19.69 2.26 14.25
N HIS A 159 -19.67 3.50 13.74
CA HIS A 159 -19.60 3.75 12.30
C HIS A 159 -18.29 3.24 11.69
N LEU A 160 -17.14 3.52 12.33
CA LEU A 160 -15.84 2.97 11.93
C LEU A 160 -15.83 1.44 11.90
N ALA A 161 -16.37 0.79 12.94
CA ALA A 161 -16.46 -0.66 13.01
C ALA A 161 -17.38 -1.27 11.92
N SER A 162 -18.54 -0.65 11.67
CA SER A 162 -19.45 -1.04 10.59
C SER A 162 -18.77 -0.95 9.22
N ASP A 163 -18.02 0.13 8.97
CA ASP A 163 -17.29 0.32 7.72
C ASP A 163 -16.12 -0.66 7.53
N ALA A 164 -15.57 -1.14 8.63
CA ALA A 164 -14.54 -2.18 8.64
C ALA A 164 -15.11 -3.58 8.31
N GLY A 165 -16.42 -3.76 8.46
CA GLY A 165 -17.13 -5.02 8.32
C GLY A 165 -17.24 -5.83 9.61
N ALA A 166 -17.16 -5.18 10.78
CA ALA A 166 -17.36 -5.83 12.07
C ALA A 166 -18.79 -6.39 12.23
N SER A 167 -18.93 -7.43 13.05
CA SER A 167 -20.21 -8.05 13.39
C SER A 167 -21.07 -7.14 14.28
N GLU A 168 -22.38 -7.39 14.30
CA GLU A 168 -23.31 -6.66 15.17
C GLU A 168 -22.92 -6.75 16.66
N ALA A 169 -22.40 -7.91 17.09
CA ALA A 169 -21.94 -8.11 18.46
C ALA A 169 -20.72 -7.24 18.81
N GLU A 170 -19.74 -7.15 17.89
CA GLU A 170 -18.56 -6.30 18.07
C GLU A 170 -18.95 -4.82 18.08
N ILE A 171 -19.88 -4.41 17.22
CA ILE A 171 -20.40 -3.03 17.18
C ILE A 171 -21.18 -2.71 18.47
N ALA A 172 -21.99 -3.64 18.97
CA ALA A 172 -22.76 -3.47 20.20
C ALA A 172 -21.88 -3.37 21.44
N ALA A 173 -20.71 -4.03 21.44
CA ALA A 173 -19.73 -3.97 22.53
C ALA A 173 -19.04 -2.60 22.66
N ILE A 174 -19.13 -1.73 21.64
CA ILE A 174 -18.64 -0.35 21.71
C ILE A 174 -19.64 0.48 22.52
N THR A 175 -19.32 0.76 23.78
CA THR A 175 -20.19 1.47 24.73
C THR A 175 -19.60 2.76 25.29
N GLU A 176 -18.33 3.03 25.03
CA GLU A 176 -17.61 4.18 25.59
C GLU A 176 -16.89 4.97 24.49
N PRO A 177 -16.66 6.29 24.67
CA PRO A 177 -15.81 7.07 23.78
C PRO A 177 -14.35 6.60 23.88
N GLU A 178 -13.53 6.93 22.88
CA GLU A 178 -12.10 6.61 22.87
C GLU A 178 -11.29 7.78 22.33
N THR A 179 -10.22 8.10 23.04
CA THR A 179 -9.20 9.04 22.58
C THR A 179 -8.09 8.25 21.88
N GLN A 180 -7.82 8.58 20.62
CA GLN A 180 -6.77 7.93 19.84
C GLN A 180 -6.04 8.93 18.95
N VAL A 181 -4.83 8.56 18.54
CA VAL A 181 -4.10 9.27 17.49
C VAL A 181 -4.72 8.90 16.14
N VAL A 182 -5.00 9.92 15.33
CA VAL A 182 -5.47 9.79 13.95
C VAL A 182 -4.46 10.47 13.04
N PHE A 183 -4.05 9.80 11.98
CA PHE A 183 -3.17 10.38 10.99
C PHE A 183 -3.99 11.02 9.86
N MET A 184 -3.99 12.35 9.78
CA MET A 184 -4.66 13.11 8.73
C MET A 184 -3.75 13.22 7.50
N ALA A 185 -3.92 12.31 6.55
CA ALA A 185 -3.11 12.24 5.34
C ALA A 185 -3.54 13.27 4.30
N ASN A 186 -2.55 13.94 3.71
CA ASN A 186 -2.71 14.80 2.52
C ASN A 186 -2.64 13.97 1.24
N GLY A 187 -1.79 12.95 1.25
CA GLY A 187 -1.56 12.08 0.12
C GLY A 187 -1.00 10.73 0.54
N VAL A 188 -1.27 9.72 -0.28
CA VAL A 188 -0.92 8.33 -0.02
C VAL A 188 -0.34 7.69 -1.27
N TRP A 189 0.83 7.06 -1.11
CA TRP A 189 1.38 6.11 -2.05
C TRP A 189 0.99 4.70 -1.63
N ILE A 190 0.46 3.91 -2.56
CA ILE A 190 0.13 2.49 -2.33
C ILE A 190 0.86 1.64 -3.36
N GLN A 191 1.57 0.63 -2.87
CA GLN A 191 2.31 -0.31 -3.70
C GLN A 191 1.38 -1.34 -4.36
N GLY A 192 1.66 -1.62 -5.64
CA GLY A 192 1.11 -2.71 -6.42
C GLY A 192 0.17 -2.26 -7.56
N GLY A 193 0.24 -3.00 -8.66
CA GLY A 193 -0.78 -2.98 -9.70
C GLY A 193 -2.08 -3.68 -9.28
N GLY A 194 -3.12 -3.55 -10.12
CA GLY A 194 -4.41 -4.24 -9.92
C GLY A 194 -5.29 -3.64 -8.81
N LEU A 195 -4.94 -2.46 -8.30
CA LEU A 195 -5.83 -1.69 -7.44
C LEU A 195 -7.03 -1.17 -8.24
N ASP A 196 -8.21 -1.25 -7.64
CA ASP A 196 -9.41 -0.70 -8.28
C ASP A 196 -9.35 0.83 -8.32
N ASP A 197 -10.19 1.44 -9.15
CA ASP A 197 -10.39 2.88 -9.07
C ASP A 197 -11.05 3.25 -7.72
N PRO A 198 -10.62 4.34 -7.07
CA PRO A 198 -11.28 4.83 -5.87
C PRO A 198 -12.77 5.07 -6.10
N TYR A 199 -13.54 4.99 -5.02
CA TYR A 199 -14.94 5.42 -5.05
C TYR A 199 -15.02 6.85 -5.61
N ALA A 200 -15.96 7.11 -6.50
CA ALA A 200 -16.21 8.44 -7.03
C ALA A 200 -17.73 8.63 -7.06
N PRO A 201 -18.31 9.32 -6.06
CA PRO A 201 -19.75 9.50 -6.03
C PRO A 201 -20.18 10.38 -7.21
N PRO A 202 -21.35 10.12 -7.82
CA PRO A 202 -21.83 10.90 -8.97
C PRO A 202 -22.19 12.35 -8.61
N VAL A 203 -22.35 12.65 -7.32
CA VAL A 203 -22.62 13.97 -6.76
C VAL A 203 -21.77 14.11 -5.49
N PRO A 204 -21.23 15.32 -5.17
CA PRO A 204 -20.56 15.54 -3.89
C PRO A 204 -21.46 15.11 -2.73
N GLU A 205 -20.97 14.15 -1.96
CA GLU A 205 -21.68 13.68 -0.76
C GLU A 205 -21.49 14.70 0.37
N GLY A 206 -22.43 14.71 1.32
CA GLY A 206 -22.30 15.51 2.53
C GLY A 206 -21.04 15.16 3.34
N PRO A 207 -20.70 15.98 4.35
CA PRO A 207 -19.51 15.77 5.17
C PRO A 207 -19.53 14.39 5.82
N CYS A 208 -18.35 13.82 6.06
CA CYS A 208 -18.26 12.55 6.76
C CYS A 208 -18.84 12.71 8.17
N PRO A 209 -19.77 11.84 8.63
CA PRO A 209 -20.30 11.92 10.00
C PRO A 209 -19.20 11.83 11.06
N LEU A 210 -18.09 11.19 10.70
CA LEU A 210 -16.91 11.13 11.54
C LEU A 210 -16.13 12.45 11.61
N ASP A 211 -16.52 13.53 10.95
CA ASP A 211 -15.88 14.86 11.05
C ASP A 211 -16.67 15.84 11.90
N GLU A 212 -17.87 15.45 12.33
CA GLU A 212 -18.62 16.17 13.35
C GLU A 212 -17.83 16.18 14.66
N GLU A 213 -17.86 17.33 15.36
CA GLU A 213 -17.29 17.41 16.70
C GLU A 213 -18.01 16.40 17.60
N PRO A 214 -17.29 15.73 18.52
CA PRO A 214 -17.93 14.81 19.45
C PRO A 214 -19.06 15.55 20.16
N LYS A 215 -20.25 14.94 20.21
CA LYS A 215 -21.37 15.51 20.98
C LYS A 215 -20.98 15.49 22.45
N VAL A 216 -20.39 16.59 22.94
CA VAL A 216 -20.18 16.81 24.37
C VAL A 216 -21.58 17.00 24.94
N SER A 217 -22.06 16.04 25.72
CA SER A 217 -23.28 16.24 26.48
C SER A 217 -23.06 17.42 27.42
N GLU A 218 -23.72 18.55 27.18
CA GLU A 218 -23.67 19.78 28.00
C GLU A 218 -24.25 19.62 29.42
N ASP A 219 -24.41 18.39 29.92
CA ASP A 219 -24.93 18.09 31.26
C ASP A 219 -23.88 17.32 32.09
N GLN A 220 -22.86 18.02 32.60
CA GLN A 220 -22.16 17.69 33.87
C GLN A 220 -21.61 18.93 34.55
#